data_AF-A0A2V8NMG5-F1
#
_entry.id   AF-A0A2V8NMG5-F1
#
_cell.length_a   1.000
_cell.length_b   1.000
_cell.length_c   1.000
_cell.angle_alpha   90.00
_cell.angle_beta   90.00
_cell.angle_gamma   90.00
#
_symmetry.space_group_name_H-M   'P 1'
#
loop_
_entity.id
_entity.type
_entity.pdbx_description
1 polymer ?
#
loop_
_entity_poly.entity_id
_entity_poly.type
_entity_poly.pdbx_seq_one_letter_code
_entity_poly.pdbx_strand_id
1 'polypeptide(L)'
;MAAASVDSADAQFPEIVIGLVAPYGTPLTYFTTTLSGMLKAKCDYGTELLRLSDYTKLFSGLAEANPSSGVSEAARVAALMTRGDQARELAKSADVLALCAIKDIHDRRSQQDAILPK
;
A
#
# COMPACT_ATOMS: atom_id res chain seq x y z
N MET A 1 21.91 7.85 -41.35
CA MET A 1 21.04 8.00 -40.16
C MET A 1 20.80 6.61 -39.60
N ALA A 2 21.57 6.22 -38.57
CA ALA A 2 21.34 4.98 -37.86
C ALA A 2 20.06 5.16 -37.03
N ALA A 3 19.09 4.27 -37.21
CA ALA A 3 17.96 4.16 -36.31
C ALA A 3 18.53 3.78 -34.94
N ALA A 4 18.39 4.67 -33.96
CA ALA A 4 18.64 4.33 -32.59
C ALA A 4 17.69 3.18 -32.25
N SER A 5 18.26 1.98 -32.09
CA SER A 5 17.59 0.89 -31.42
C SER A 5 17.17 1.44 -30.07
N VAL A 6 15.86 1.56 -29.85
CA VAL A 6 15.33 1.74 -28.50
C VAL A 6 15.79 0.52 -27.74
N ASP A 7 16.86 0.71 -26.98
CA ASP A 7 17.39 -0.27 -26.05
C ASP A 7 16.21 -0.66 -25.17
N SER A 8 15.73 -1.89 -25.35
CA SER A 8 14.69 -2.49 -24.51
C SER A 8 15.33 -2.87 -23.18
N ALA A 9 15.94 -1.89 -22.52
CA ALA A 9 16.47 -2.01 -21.18
C ALA A 9 15.27 -2.20 -20.26
N ASP A 10 15.24 -3.36 -19.63
CA ASP A 10 14.29 -3.75 -18.58
C ASP A 10 12.84 -3.89 -19.05
N ALA A 11 12.51 -5.06 -19.63
CA ALA A 11 11.22 -5.67 -19.31
C ALA A 11 11.23 -6.07 -17.81
N GLN A 12 11.29 -5.06 -16.93
CA GLN A 12 11.01 -5.17 -15.51
C GLN A 12 9.64 -5.83 -15.42
N PHE A 13 9.54 -6.95 -14.72
CA PHE A 13 8.32 -7.71 -14.54
C PHE A 13 7.12 -6.77 -14.38
N PRO A 14 6.07 -6.87 -15.21
CA PRO A 14 4.99 -5.89 -15.19
C PRO A 14 4.31 -5.93 -13.82
N GLU A 15 4.50 -4.88 -13.03
CA GLU A 15 3.87 -4.73 -11.72
C GLU A 15 2.54 -3.98 -11.87
N ILE A 16 1.52 -4.43 -11.16
CA ILE A 16 0.20 -3.81 -11.15
C ILE A 16 -0.06 -3.25 -9.75
N VAL A 17 -0.23 -1.93 -9.66
CA VAL A 17 -0.64 -1.26 -8.41
C VAL A 17 -2.12 -0.91 -8.49
N ILE A 18 -2.92 -1.44 -7.56
CA ILE A 18 -4.36 -1.23 -7.52
C ILE A 18 -4.73 -0.44 -6.26
N GLY A 19 -5.22 0.79 -6.44
CA GLY A 19 -5.79 1.59 -5.37
C GLY A 19 -7.23 1.16 -5.07
N LEU A 20 -7.51 0.73 -3.84
CA LEU A 20 -8.84 0.32 -3.40
C LEU A 20 -9.49 1.40 -2.56
N VAL A 21 -10.65 1.88 -2.99
CA VAL A 21 -11.50 2.84 -2.27
C VAL A 21 -12.89 2.26 -2.17
N ALA A 22 -13.42 2.14 -0.95
CA ALA A 22 -14.75 1.62 -0.72
C ALA A 22 -15.41 2.23 0.53
N PRO A 23 -16.75 2.27 0.60
CA PRO A 23 -17.47 2.65 1.80
C PRO A 23 -17.17 1.72 2.98
N TYR A 24 -17.31 2.24 4.20
CA TYR A 24 -17.27 1.45 5.43
C TYR A 24 -18.30 0.30 5.39
N GLY A 25 -17.91 -0.86 5.89
CA GLY A 25 -18.73 -2.09 5.85
C GLY A 25 -18.57 -2.92 4.57
N THR A 26 -17.86 -2.41 3.55
CA THR A 26 -17.53 -3.20 2.36
C THR A 26 -16.60 -4.36 2.76
N PRO A 27 -16.85 -5.62 2.32
CA PRO A 27 -16.02 -6.77 2.69
C PRO A 27 -14.71 -6.79 1.89
N LEU A 28 -13.87 -5.78 2.08
CA LEU A 28 -12.59 -5.60 1.38
C LEU A 28 -11.63 -6.77 1.61
N THR A 29 -11.67 -7.41 2.78
CA THR A 29 -10.88 -8.62 3.05
C THR A 29 -11.29 -9.77 2.12
N TYR A 30 -12.59 -10.00 1.92
CA TYR A 30 -13.06 -11.01 0.99
C TYR A 30 -12.65 -10.67 -0.45
N PHE A 31 -12.83 -9.41 -0.86
CA PHE A 31 -12.44 -8.95 -2.19
C PHE A 31 -10.95 -9.11 -2.46
N THR A 32 -10.10 -8.62 -1.55
CA THR A 32 -8.63 -8.67 -1.69
C THR A 32 -8.10 -10.11 -1.66
N THR A 33 -8.62 -10.98 -0.81
CA THR A 33 -8.28 -12.41 -0.80
C THR A 33 -8.67 -13.08 -2.11
N THR A 34 -9.87 -12.81 -2.61
CA THR A 34 -10.36 -13.38 -3.88
C THR A 34 -9.52 -12.90 -5.06
N LEU A 35 -9.27 -11.59 -5.15
CA LEU A 35 -8.45 -11.00 -6.20
C LEU A 35 -7.03 -11.58 -6.19
N SER A 36 -6.42 -11.68 -5.00
CA SER A 36 -5.08 -12.25 -4.82
C SER A 36 -5.02 -13.71 -5.29
N GLY A 37 -6.00 -14.52 -4.88
CA GLY A 37 -6.11 -15.91 -5.32
C GLY A 37 -6.27 -16.04 -6.84
N MET A 38 -7.08 -15.18 -7.46
CA MET A 38 -7.27 -15.18 -8.91
C MET A 38 -6.01 -14.75 -9.67
N LEU A 39 -5.32 -13.71 -9.21
CA LEU A 39 -4.08 -13.23 -9.82
C LEU A 39 -2.99 -14.29 -9.75
N LYS A 40 -2.86 -14.99 -8.61
CA LYS A 40 -1.94 -16.10 -8.46
C LYS A 40 -2.33 -17.29 -9.35
N ALA A 41 -3.60 -17.69 -9.36
CA ALA A 41 -4.03 -18.88 -10.08
C ALA A 41 -4.00 -18.73 -11.61
N LYS A 42 -4.28 -17.52 -12.14
CA LYS A 42 -4.42 -17.28 -13.58
C LYS A 42 -3.18 -16.68 -14.23
N CYS A 43 -2.41 -15.91 -13.48
CA CYS A 43 -1.33 -15.10 -14.01
C CYS A 43 -0.01 -15.26 -13.24
N ASP A 44 0.03 -16.12 -12.21
CA ASP A 44 1.18 -16.38 -11.33
C ASP A 44 1.74 -15.14 -10.60
N TYR A 45 0.94 -14.10 -10.44
CA TYR A 45 1.36 -12.90 -9.71
C TYR A 45 1.49 -13.18 -8.21
N GLY A 46 2.60 -12.71 -7.62
CA GLY A 46 2.66 -12.42 -6.19
C GLY A 46 1.82 -11.16 -5.88
N THR A 47 1.18 -11.14 -4.71
CA THR A 47 0.34 -10.00 -4.31
C THR A 47 0.70 -9.56 -2.90
N GLU A 48 0.78 -8.25 -2.71
CA GLU A 48 0.95 -7.64 -1.40
C GLU A 48 -0.16 -6.63 -1.14
N LEU A 49 -0.66 -6.59 0.09
CA LEU A 49 -1.68 -5.65 0.52
C LEU A 49 -1.08 -4.60 1.46
N LEU A 50 -1.04 -3.35 1.00
CA LEU A 50 -0.63 -2.21 1.81
C LEU A 50 -1.86 -1.47 2.32
N ARG A 51 -2.03 -1.40 3.64
CA ARG A 51 -3.13 -0.67 4.26
C ARG A 51 -2.65 0.71 4.70
N LEU A 52 -3.22 1.77 4.13
CA LEU A 52 -2.81 3.14 4.46
C LEU A 52 -2.88 3.47 5.95
N SER A 53 -3.85 2.89 6.66
CA SER A 53 -4.01 3.06 8.10
C SER A 53 -2.81 2.54 8.92
N ASP A 54 -2.06 1.55 8.41
CA ASP A 54 -0.89 1.01 9.11
C ASP A 54 0.26 2.02 9.14
N TYR A 55 0.40 2.87 8.12
CA TYR A 55 1.43 3.91 8.10
C TYR A 55 1.21 5.00 9.15
N THR A 56 0.01 5.12 9.74
CA THR A 56 -0.20 6.02 10.90
C THR A 56 0.68 5.64 12.09
N LYS A 57 1.17 4.40 12.17
CA LYS A 57 2.10 3.93 13.22
C LYS A 57 3.50 4.54 13.09
N LEU A 58 3.86 5.08 11.92
CA LEU A 58 5.15 5.73 11.69
C LEU A 58 5.24 7.14 12.29
N PHE A 59 4.10 7.73 12.65
CA PHE A 59 4.03 9.09 13.18
C PHE A 59 4.05 9.06 14.71
N SER A 60 5.09 9.66 15.29
CA SER A 60 5.13 9.99 16.72
C SER A 60 4.33 11.26 17.00
N GLY A 61 3.61 11.30 18.13
CA GLY A 61 2.90 12.52 18.57
C GLY A 61 1.45 12.64 18.11
N LEU A 62 0.88 11.59 17.50
CA LEU A 62 -0.57 11.52 17.27
C LEU A 62 -1.30 11.40 18.62
N ALA A 63 -2.29 12.27 18.85
CA ALA A 63 -3.04 12.29 20.10
C ALA A 63 -3.97 11.07 20.25
N GLU A 64 -4.55 10.61 19.14
CA GLU A 64 -5.40 9.42 19.14
C GLU A 64 -4.52 8.16 19.20
N ALA A 65 -4.78 7.27 20.16
CA ALA A 65 -4.00 6.05 20.31
C ALA A 65 -4.29 5.05 19.18
N ASN A 66 -3.32 4.18 18.88
CA ASN A 66 -3.58 3.08 17.96
C ASN A 66 -4.60 2.12 18.61
N PRO A 67 -5.71 1.76 17.95
CA PRO A 67 -6.75 0.95 18.58
C PRO A 67 -6.19 -0.41 19.04
N SER A 68 -6.57 -0.80 20.25
CA SER A 68 -6.20 -2.09 20.84
C SER A 68 -6.94 -3.25 20.16
N SER A 69 -6.41 -4.46 20.32
CA SER A 69 -7.12 -5.68 19.90
C SER A 69 -8.40 -5.86 20.74
N GLY A 70 -9.49 -6.26 20.10
CA GLY A 70 -10.76 -6.57 20.78
C GLY A 70 -11.77 -5.42 20.86
N VAL A 71 -11.44 -4.22 20.37
CA VAL A 71 -12.43 -3.14 20.19
C VAL A 71 -13.39 -3.46 19.04
N SER A 72 -14.57 -2.83 19.05
CA SER A 72 -15.53 -2.97 17.94
C SER A 72 -14.95 -2.43 16.64
N GLU A 73 -15.40 -2.99 15.51
CA GLU A 73 -14.95 -2.56 14.18
C GLU A 73 -15.22 -1.07 13.93
N ALA A 74 -16.38 -0.57 14.37
CA ALA A 74 -16.73 0.83 14.26
C ALA A 74 -15.75 1.73 15.04
N ALA A 75 -15.42 1.35 16.29
CA ALA A 75 -14.46 2.11 17.11
C ALA A 75 -13.05 2.05 16.51
N ARG A 76 -12.64 0.88 16.01
CA ARG A 76 -11.35 0.69 15.34
C ARG A 76 -11.22 1.61 14.12
N VAL A 77 -12.25 1.66 13.27
CA VAL A 77 -12.24 2.48 12.07
C VAL A 77 -12.27 3.97 12.42
N ALA A 78 -13.11 4.39 13.37
CA ALA A 78 -13.16 5.78 13.82
C ALA A 78 -11.78 6.25 14.32
N ALA A 79 -11.12 5.48 15.19
CA ALA A 79 -9.78 5.81 15.68
C ALA A 79 -8.75 5.90 14.55
N LEU A 80 -8.77 4.98 13.58
CA LEU A 80 -7.85 5.01 12.44
C LEU A 80 -8.11 6.19 11.49
N MET A 81 -9.37 6.61 11.32
CA MET A 81 -9.70 7.81 10.56
C MET A 81 -9.14 9.05 11.25
N THR A 82 -9.40 9.21 12.56
CA THR A 82 -8.86 10.32 13.36
C THR A 82 -7.34 10.35 13.34
N ARG A 83 -6.67 9.19 13.49
CA ARG A 83 -5.21 9.11 13.35
C ARG A 83 -4.72 9.51 11.96
N GLY A 84 -5.46 9.15 10.92
CA GLY A 84 -5.15 9.55 9.55
C GLY A 84 -5.23 11.07 9.37
N ASP A 85 -6.26 11.71 9.91
CA ASP A 85 -6.41 13.17 9.89
C ASP A 85 -5.28 13.86 10.67
N GLN A 86 -4.97 13.39 11.88
CA GLN A 86 -3.86 13.91 12.68
C GLN A 86 -2.51 13.75 11.96
N ALA A 87 -2.27 12.64 11.25
CA ALA A 87 -1.06 12.46 10.46
C ALA A 87 -0.94 13.49 9.33
N ARG A 88 -2.06 13.79 8.64
CA ARG A 88 -2.10 14.83 7.59
C ARG A 88 -1.83 16.23 8.14
N GLU A 89 -2.41 16.55 9.29
CA GLU A 89 -2.20 17.83 9.96
C GLU A 89 -0.75 18.00 10.41
N LEU A 90 -0.17 16.97 11.05
CA LEU A 90 1.20 16.97 11.52
C LEU A 90 2.20 17.13 10.35
N ALA A 91 1.97 16.42 9.25
CA ALA A 91 2.81 16.48 8.05
C ALA A 91 2.51 17.69 7.15
N LYS A 92 1.41 18.41 7.40
CA LYS A 92 0.87 19.48 6.54
C LYS A 92 0.67 19.01 5.08
N SER A 93 0.26 17.76 4.90
CA SER A 93 0.11 17.12 3.58
C SER A 93 -1.04 16.10 3.62
N ALA A 94 -1.96 16.22 2.65
CA ALA A 94 -3.13 15.34 2.56
C ALA A 94 -2.77 13.92 2.06
N ASP A 95 -1.69 13.82 1.31
CA ASP A 95 -1.18 12.63 0.63
C ASP A 95 -0.10 11.88 1.42
N VAL A 96 0.24 12.33 2.63
CA VAL A 96 1.38 11.80 3.40
C VAL A 96 1.34 10.27 3.57
N LEU A 97 0.18 9.68 3.85
CA LEU A 97 0.05 8.23 4.01
C LEU A 97 0.26 7.48 2.68
N ALA A 98 -0.16 8.09 1.56
CA ALA A 98 0.08 7.52 0.23
C ALA A 98 1.57 7.63 -0.12
N LEU A 99 2.25 8.73 0.21
CA LEU A 99 3.69 8.88 0.04
C LEU A 99 4.47 7.84 0.86
N CYS A 100 4.04 7.53 2.08
CA CYS A 100 4.61 6.43 2.87
C CYS A 100 4.47 5.08 2.14
N ALA A 101 3.29 4.79 1.57
CA ALA A 101 3.07 3.56 0.82
C ALA A 101 3.93 3.50 -0.46
N ILE A 102 4.04 4.61 -1.20
CA ILE A 102 4.89 4.70 -2.40
C ILE A 102 6.35 4.45 -2.04
N LYS A 103 6.83 5.04 -0.93
CA LYS A 103 8.18 4.79 -0.43
C LYS A 103 8.39 3.31 -0.07
N ASP A 104 7.44 2.69 0.63
CA ASP A 104 7.50 1.27 1.01
C ASP A 104 7.58 0.36 -0.23
N ILE A 105 6.76 0.63 -1.25
CA ILE A 105 6.83 -0.06 -2.54
C ILE A 105 8.22 0.10 -3.18
N HIS A 106 8.73 1.33 -3.25
CA HIS A 106 10.04 1.61 -3.83
C HIS A 106 11.18 0.89 -3.10
N ASP A 107 11.15 0.90 -1.76
CA ASP A 107 12.18 0.27 -0.93
C ASP A 107 12.16 -1.26 -1.11
N ARG A 108 10.98 -1.88 -1.23
CA ARG A 108 10.84 -3.33 -1.52
C ARG A 108 11.34 -3.70 -2.91
N ARG A 109 11.02 -2.91 -3.93
CA ARG A 109 11.55 -3.10 -5.30
C ARG A 109 13.08 -3.08 -5.30
N SER A 110 13.66 -2.08 -4.62
CA SER A 110 15.11 -1.93 -4.52
C SER A 110 15.78 -3.15 -3.86
N GLN A 111 15.11 -3.80 -2.90
CA GLN A 111 15.60 -5.03 -2.26
C GLN A 111 15.45 -6.26 -3.18
N GLN A 112 14.36 -6.37 -3.94
CA GLN A 112 14.14 -7.47 -4.88
C GLN A 112 15.15 -7.43 -6.05
N ASP A 113 15.40 -6.25 -6.61
CA ASP A 113 16.40 -6.03 -7.66
C ASP A 113 17.83 -6.34 -7.18
N ALA A 114 18.10 -6.22 -5.87
CA ALA A 114 19.39 -6.59 -5.29
C ALA A 114 19.57 -8.11 -5.13
N ILE A 115 18.48 -8.89 -5.10
CA ILE A 115 18.47 -10.34 -4.88
C ILE A 115 18.46 -11.12 -6.20
N LEU A 116 17.87 -10.55 -7.26
CA LEU A 116 17.86 -11.15 -8.60
C LEU A 116 18.96 -10.53 -9.47
N PRO A 117 19.99 -11.28 -9.90
CA PRO A 117 21.02 -10.75 -10.78
C PRO A 117 20.39 -10.35 -12.12
N LYS A 118 20.83 -9.19 -12.63
CA LYS A 118 20.50 -8.68 -13.97
C LYS A 118 20.96 -9.64 -15.07
#